data_AF-A0A3D0UK74-F1
#
_entry.id   AF-A0A3D0UK74-F1
#
_cell.length_a   1.000
_cell.length_b   1.000
_cell.length_c   1.000
_cell.angle_alpha   90.00
_cell.angle_beta   90.00
_cell.angle_gamma   90.00
#
_symmetry.space_group_name_H-M   'P 1'
#
loop_
_entity.id
_entity.type
_entity.pdbx_description
1 polymer ?
#
loop_
_entity_poly.entity_id
_entity_poly.type
_entity_poly.pdbx_seq_one_letter_code
_entity_poly.pdbx_strand_id
1 'polypeptide(L)' 'MSPKYLPLTGLPIGLVPAPVIICGDPQRASQVAEFFQQSELLSDNREYRSYEGTYIYKPYSK' A
#
# COMPACT_ATOMS: atom_id res chain seq x y z
N MET A 1 -10.83 -0.06 22.37
CA MET A 1 -9.42 -0.50 22.25
C MET A 1 -8.76 0.38 21.21
N SER A 2 -7.61 0.98 21.51
CA SER A 2 -6.84 1.76 20.54
C SER A 2 -6.32 0.82 19.44
N PRO A 3 -6.37 1.21 18.16
CA PRO A 3 -5.78 0.41 17.09
C PRO A 3 -4.29 0.20 17.38
N LYS A 4 -3.84 -1.05 17.24
CA LYS A 4 -2.42 -1.40 17.38
C LYS A 4 -1.76 -1.29 16.01
N TYR A 5 -0.62 -0.61 15.98
CA TYR A 5 0.17 -0.41 14.77
C TYR A 5 1.50 -1.14 14.88
N LEU A 6 2.04 -1.56 13.74
CA LEU A 6 3.39 -2.11 13.66
C LEU A 6 4.41 -0.98 13.92
N PRO A 7 5.40 -1.20 14.79
CA PRO A 7 6.27 -0.12 15.27
C PRO A 7 7.22 0.44 14.19
N LEU A 8 7.52 -0.34 13.15
CA LEU A 8 8.43 0.05 12.07
C LEU A 8 7.67 0.64 10.89
N THR A 9 6.65 -0.06 10.39
CA THR A 9 5.93 0.34 9.17
C THR A 9 4.79 1.30 9.43
N GLY A 10 4.34 1.45 10.69
CA GLY A 10 3.14 2.22 11.03
C GLY A 10 1.83 1.60 10.54
N LEU A 11 1.87 0.37 10.02
CA LEU A 11 0.68 -0.30 9.47
C LEU A 11 -0.26 -0.78 10.58
N PRO A 12 -1.59 -0.69 10.38
CA PRO A 12 -2.57 -1.26 11.31
C PRO A 12 -2.50 -2.79 11.31
N ILE A 13 -2.44 -3.38 12.51
CA ILE A 13 -2.40 -4.84 12.66
C ILE A 13 -3.76 -5.44 12.26
N GLY A 14 -3.75 -6.40 11.33
CA GLY A 14 -4.93 -7.16 10.92
C GLY A 14 -5.79 -6.51 9.82
N LEU A 15 -5.41 -5.32 9.34
CA LEU A 15 -6.13 -4.63 8.25
C LEU A 15 -5.39 -4.65 6.90
N VAL A 16 -4.17 -5.19 6.86
CA VAL A 16 -3.40 -5.30 5.61
C VAL A 16 -3.84 -6.57 4.87
N PRO A 17 -4.30 -6.48 3.60
CA PRO A 17 -4.67 -7.65 2.82
C PRO A 17 -3.46 -8.55 2.53
N ALA A 18 -3.70 -9.86 2.39
CA ALA A 18 -2.64 -10.83 2.09
C ALA A 18 -1.85 -10.54 0.79
N PRO A 19 -2.47 -10.16 -0.35
CA PRO A 19 -1.71 -9.75 -1.53
C PRO A 19 -1.04 -8.39 -1.31
N VAL A 20 0.29 -8.37 -1.30
CA VAL A 20 1.11 -7.16 -1.10
C VAL A 20 2.20 -7.08 -2.17
N ILE A 21 2.37 -5.89 -2.76
CA ILE A 21 3.52 -5.56 -3.61
C ILE A 21 4.53 -4.78 -2.77
N ILE A 22 5.79 -5.20 -2.77
CA ILE A 22 6.87 -4.55 -2.01
C ILE A 22 7.87 -3.91 -2.97
N CYS A 23 8.30 -2.70 -2.64
CA CYS A 23 9.41 -2.02 -3.30
C CYS A 23 10.30 -1.31 -2.27
N GLY A 24 11.59 -1.17 -2.58
CA GLY A 24 12.54 -0.50 -1.68
C GLY A 24 12.50 1.03 -1.69
N ASP A 25 11.87 1.64 -2.70
CA ASP A 25 11.81 3.10 -2.85
C ASP A 25 10.39 3.61 -2.50
N PRO A 26 10.21 4.50 -1.51
CA PRO A 26 8.92 5.09 -1.17
C PRO A 26 8.24 5.78 -2.35
N GLN A 27 9.02 6.38 -3.25
CA GLN A 27 8.48 7.04 -4.44
C GLN A 27 7.90 6.02 -5.41
N ARG A 28 8.50 4.83 -5.51
CA ARG A 28 7.95 3.73 -6.32
C ARG A 28 6.63 3.23 -5.76
N ALA A 29 6.46 3.23 -4.44
CA ALA A 29 5.17 2.90 -3.83
C ALA A 29 4.07 3.87 -4.28
N SER A 30 4.36 5.17 -4.30
CA SER A 30 3.43 6.20 -4.82
C SER A 30 3.10 5.98 -6.31
N GLN A 31 4.10 5.66 -7.14
CA GLN A 31 3.88 5.40 -8.57
C GLN A 31 3.02 4.15 -8.82
N VAL A 32 3.26 3.06 -8.09
CA VAL A 32 2.45 1.84 -8.19
C VAL A 32 1.01 2.12 -7.75
N ALA A 33 0.82 2.94 -6.71
CA ALA A 33 -0.49 3.31 -6.19
C ALA A 33 -1.37 4.04 -7.21
N GLU A 34 -0.79 4.74 -8.20
CA GLU A 34 -1.52 5.41 -9.29
C GLU A 34 -2.27 4.42 -10.22
N PHE A 35 -1.85 3.15 -10.25
CA PHE A 35 -2.51 2.11 -11.05
C PHE A 35 -3.74 1.50 -10.35
N PHE A 36 -3.98 1.84 -9.08
CA PHE A 36 -5.03 1.24 -8.26
C PHE A 36 -6.26 2.14 -8.24
N GLN A 37 -7.45 1.54 -8.24
CA GLN A 37 -8.69 2.25 -7.96
C GLN A 37 -8.83 2.48 -6.45
N GLN A 38 -9.38 3.63 -6.06
CA GLN A 38 -9.59 4.00 -4.66
C GLN A 38 -8.31 3.86 -3.83
N SER A 39 -7.21 4.33 -4.41
CA SER A 39 -5.89 4.25 -3.79
C SER A 39 -5.78 5.25 -2.63
N GLU A 40 -5.47 4.76 -1.43
CA GLU A 40 -5.38 5.55 -0.21
C GLU A 40 -4.06 5.30 0.51
N LEU A 41 -3.49 6.35 1.11
CA LEU A 41 -2.28 6.23 1.93
C LEU A 41 -2.65 5.56 3.26
N LEU A 42 -2.13 4.35 3.48
CA LEU A 42 -2.37 3.58 4.69
C LEU A 42 -1.35 3.93 5.79
N SER A 43 -0.10 4.17 5.41
CA SER A 43 0.98 4.59 6.31
C SER A 43 2.12 5.26 5.55
N ASP A 44 2.76 6.25 6.18
CA ASP A 44 4.03 6.82 5.78
C ASP A 44 4.90 7.00 7.04
N ASN A 45 5.83 6.06 7.26
CA ASN A 45 6.70 6.06 8.44
C ASN A 45 8.13 5.67 8.04
N ARG A 46 9.08 6.59 8.24
CA ARG A 46 10.49 6.43 7.83
C ARG A 46 10.60 6.11 6.33
N GLU A 47 11.23 5.00 5.96
CA GLU A 47 11.31 4.48 4.60
C GLU A 47 10.09 3.64 4.17
N TYR A 48 9.11 3.41 5.05
CA TYR A 48 7.94 2.59 4.76
C TYR A 48 6.76 3.47 4.36
N ARG A 49 6.49 3.51 3.05
CA ARG A 49 5.26 4.09 2.51
C ARG A 49 4.36 2.99 1.97
N SER A 50 3.10 2.96 2.39
CA SER A 50 2.15 1.92 2.02
C SER A 50 0.83 2.54 1.60
N TYR A 51 0.32 2.04 0.49
CA TYR A 51 -0.99 2.38 -0.05
C TYR A 51 -1.86 1.14 -0.07
N GLU A 52 -3.16 1.32 0.10
CA GLU A 52 -4.17 0.31 -0.15
C GLU A 52 -5.02 0.75 -1.35
N GLY A 53 -5.49 -0.21 -2.13
CA GLY A 53 -6.42 0.05 -3.22
C GLY A 53 -6.77 -1.22 -3.97
N THR A 54 -7.63 -1.10 -4.97
CA THR A 54 -8.06 -2.24 -5.79
C THR A 54 -7.42 -2.17 -7.17
N TYR A 55 -6.62 -3.18 -7.51
CA TYR A 55 -6.14 -3.35 -8.88
C TYR A 55 -7.22 -4.05 -9.72
N ILE A 56 -7.69 -3.39 -10.78
CA ILE A 56 -8.58 -4.01 -11.77
C ILE A 56 -7.73 -4.44 -12.96
N TYR A 57 -7.69 -5.75 -13.21
CA TYR A 57 -7.02 -6.29 -14.38
C TYR A 57 -7.58 -5.63 -15.65
N LYS A 58 -6.71 -4.97 -16.39
CA LYS A 58 -7.01 -4.48 -17.73
C LYS A 58 -6.28 -5.38 -18.73
N PRO A 59 -7.01 -6.16 -19.55
CA PRO A 59 -6.37 -6.95 -20.60
C PRO A 59 -5.61 -6.00 -21.53
N TYR A 60 -4.39 -6.39 -21.87
CA TYR A 60 -3.60 -5.64 -22.83
C TYR A 60 -4.24 -5.79 -24.22
N SER A 61 -4.71 -4.68 -24.79
CA SER A 61 -5.10 -4.58 -26.19
C SER A 61 -3.97 -3.89 -26.96
N LYS A 62 -3.37 -4.63 -27.91
CA LYS A 62 -2.28 -4.17 -28.78
C LYS A 62 -2.80 -3.23 -29.86
#